data_AF-A0A671P300-F1
#
_entry.id   AF-A0A671P300-F1
#
_cell.length_a   1.000
_cell.length_b   1.000
_cell.length_c   1.000
_cell.angle_alpha   90.00
_cell.angle_beta   90.00
_cell.angle_gamma   90.00
#
_symmetry.space_group_name_H-M   'P 1'
#
loop_
_entity.id
_entity.type
_entity.pdbx_description
1 polymer ?
#
loop_
_entity_poly.entity_id
_entity_poly.type
_entity_poly.pdbx_seq_one_letter_code
_entity_poly.pdbx_strand_id
1 'polypeptide(L)'
;MATLLQPEKVLYLVRGEKKIRVPLSQLYFCRYCSELRSLECVSHEVDSHFCPSCLENMPSAEAKLKKNRCANCFDCPCCMHTLSTRATNIPAPLPDDPTKTTMKKAYYLACGFCRWTSRDVGMADKSVASGGWQEPENPHTQRINKLIEYYQQLAQREKLERDRKKLARRRPFMPQAFSQHTIHVVEKYGLGTRLQRQRSGAPISALYGLSLKEGEDQKEITIEPAQALDEVEPLPEDYYTRPVNLPEVTTLRQRLLQPDFQPAGASQLHPRHKHLLMKRSLRCRKCEHNLSKPEFNPTSIKFKIQLVAVSYIPEVRIMSIPNLRHMKESQVLLTLTNPVENITHVSLYTCEEEDPDDINSTAKVLVPSKELVLAGKDAAAEYDELAEPQGFQDDPDVVTFRKSNKIGFFIKVIPQREEGDVTVAFKLRHDFRNLAAPIRNTEEVEATSEAIWLTHHVELSLGPLAT
;
A
#
# COMPACT_ATOMS: atom_id res chain seq x y z
N MET A 1 11.25 -15.20 -10.05
CA MET A 1 11.14 -15.69 -11.44
C MET A 1 10.66 -14.63 -12.42
N ALA A 2 9.71 -13.75 -12.07
CA ALA A 2 9.27 -12.68 -12.98
C ALA A 2 10.41 -11.81 -13.54
N THR A 3 11.41 -11.45 -12.72
CA THR A 3 12.56 -10.64 -13.16
C THR A 3 13.50 -11.33 -14.15
N LEU A 4 13.49 -12.67 -14.23
CA LEU A 4 14.39 -13.43 -15.11
C LEU A 4 14.03 -13.25 -16.59
N LEU A 5 12.73 -13.14 -16.90
CA LEU A 5 12.20 -13.08 -18.26
C LEU A 5 12.06 -11.66 -18.81
N GLN A 6 12.57 -10.64 -18.09
CA GLN A 6 12.51 -9.23 -18.50
C GLN A 6 11.12 -8.76 -18.96
N PRO A 7 10.07 -8.89 -18.12
CA PRO A 7 8.70 -8.49 -18.49
C PRO A 7 8.57 -7.00 -18.80
N GLU A 8 9.52 -6.17 -18.37
CA GLU A 8 9.62 -4.73 -18.66
C GLU A 8 9.80 -4.42 -20.15
N LYS A 9 10.14 -5.41 -20.99
CA LYS A 9 10.24 -5.21 -22.45
C LYS A 9 8.90 -5.14 -23.17
N VAL A 10 7.83 -5.68 -22.58
CA VAL A 10 6.49 -5.68 -23.17
C VAL A 10 5.53 -4.97 -22.23
N LEU A 11 5.13 -3.77 -22.60
CA LEU A 11 4.32 -2.88 -21.78
C LEU A 11 2.92 -2.74 -22.37
N TYR A 12 1.93 -2.64 -21.49
CA TYR A 12 0.54 -2.41 -21.86
C TYR A 12 0.12 -1.02 -21.38
N LEU A 13 -0.57 -0.28 -22.24
CA LEU A 13 -1.10 1.02 -21.92
C LEU A 13 -2.36 0.91 -21.07
N VAL A 14 -2.35 1.57 -19.92
CA VAL A 14 -3.54 1.77 -19.08
C VAL A 14 -4.07 3.18 -19.31
N ARG A 15 -5.34 3.27 -19.71
CA ARG A 15 -6.09 4.52 -19.83
C ARG A 15 -6.83 4.81 -18.52
N GLY A 16 -6.22 5.60 -17.64
CA GLY A 16 -6.81 6.09 -16.39
C GLY A 16 -6.83 7.63 -16.33
N GLU A 17 -6.75 8.20 -15.12
CA GLU A 17 -6.48 9.64 -14.93
C GLU A 17 -5.14 10.06 -15.54
N LYS A 18 -4.17 9.14 -15.52
CA LYS A 18 -2.87 9.23 -16.19
C LYS A 18 -2.73 8.05 -17.14
N LYS A 19 -2.09 8.29 -18.29
CA LYS A 19 -1.68 7.23 -19.22
C LYS A 19 -0.37 6.64 -18.70
N ILE A 20 -0.37 5.34 -18.39
CA ILE A 20 0.79 4.65 -17.82
C ILE A 20 1.04 3.37 -18.61
N ARG A 21 2.31 3.05 -18.84
CA ARG A 21 2.78 1.83 -19.51
C ARG A 21 3.45 0.94 -18.48
N VAL A 22 2.93 -0.28 -18.32
CA VAL A 22 3.40 -1.22 -17.28
C VAL A 22 3.34 -2.65 -17.83
N PRO A 23 4.19 -3.57 -17.38
CA PRO A 23 4.09 -4.97 -17.78
C PRO A 23 2.77 -5.61 -17.34
N LEU A 24 2.27 -6.55 -18.16
CA LEU A 24 1.01 -7.24 -17.89
C LEU A 24 0.97 -7.94 -16.51
N SER A 25 2.12 -8.41 -16.02
CA SER A 25 2.24 -9.09 -14.72
C SER A 25 1.94 -8.19 -13.52
N GLN A 26 2.05 -6.87 -13.66
CA GLN A 26 1.77 -5.91 -12.59
C GLN A 26 0.39 -5.26 -12.73
N LEU A 27 -0.32 -5.56 -13.82
CA LEU A 27 -1.63 -5.01 -14.13
C LEU A 27 -2.76 -5.88 -13.58
N TYR A 28 -3.89 -5.25 -13.35
CA TYR A 28 -5.12 -5.87 -12.91
C TYR A 28 -6.19 -5.67 -13.97
N PHE A 29 -7.11 -6.62 -14.08
CA PHE A 29 -8.22 -6.53 -15.01
C PHE A 29 -9.54 -6.46 -14.24
N CYS A 30 -10.27 -5.36 -14.40
CA CYS A 30 -11.54 -5.19 -13.73
C CYS A 30 -12.67 -5.81 -14.56
N ARG A 31 -13.17 -6.98 -14.16
CA ARG A 31 -14.29 -7.65 -14.85
C ARG A 31 -15.60 -6.84 -14.87
N TYR A 32 -15.79 -5.90 -13.95
CA TYR A 32 -17.02 -5.11 -13.83
C TYR A 32 -17.08 -3.94 -14.81
N CYS A 33 -15.95 -3.31 -15.10
CA CYS A 33 -15.88 -2.20 -16.07
C CYS A 33 -15.16 -2.59 -17.37
N SER A 34 -14.71 -3.84 -17.48
CA SER A 34 -13.94 -4.38 -18.62
C SER A 34 -12.74 -3.52 -19.01
N GLU A 35 -12.06 -2.94 -18.02
CA GLU A 35 -10.90 -2.08 -18.24
C GLU A 35 -9.69 -2.58 -17.45
N LEU A 36 -8.51 -2.41 -18.05
CA LEU A 36 -7.20 -2.65 -17.45
C LEU A 36 -6.88 -1.55 -16.43
N ARG A 37 -6.23 -1.92 -15.33
CA ARG A 37 -5.83 -1.01 -14.25
C ARG A 37 -4.39 -1.27 -13.82
N SER A 38 -3.62 -0.21 -13.65
CA SER A 38 -2.30 -0.27 -13.02
C SER A 38 -2.40 -0.14 -11.51
N LEU A 39 -1.32 -0.49 -10.81
CA LEU A 39 -1.20 -0.31 -9.37
C LEU A 39 -1.35 1.15 -8.92
N GLU A 40 -1.08 2.13 -9.80
CA GLU A 40 -1.24 3.55 -9.52
C GLU A 40 -2.68 4.04 -9.72
N CYS A 41 -3.42 3.45 -10.68
CA CYS A 41 -4.80 3.83 -10.97
C CYS A 41 -5.82 3.23 -10.00
N VAL A 42 -5.42 2.29 -9.14
CA VAL A 42 -6.30 1.64 -8.14
C VAL A 42 -6.24 2.36 -6.80
N SER A 43 -7.25 2.14 -5.96
CA SER A 43 -7.20 2.54 -4.55
C SER A 43 -6.58 1.41 -3.72
N HIS A 44 -5.69 1.80 -2.80
CA HIS A 44 -5.02 0.89 -1.87
C HIS A 44 -5.70 0.93 -0.52
N GLU A 45 -6.07 -0.24 -0.01
CA GLU A 45 -6.63 -0.41 1.32
C GLU A 45 -5.72 -1.30 2.16
N VAL A 46 -5.72 -1.05 3.47
CA VAL A 46 -5.02 -1.87 4.45
C VAL A 46 -6.00 -2.94 4.94
N ASP A 47 -5.69 -4.22 4.67
CA ASP A 47 -6.57 -5.33 5.08
C ASP A 47 -6.14 -5.91 6.43
N SER A 48 -4.84 -6.11 6.64
CA SER A 48 -4.31 -6.63 7.92
C SER A 48 -2.85 -6.24 8.15
N HIS A 49 -2.43 -6.31 9.42
CA HIS A 49 -1.05 -6.07 9.86
C HIS A 49 -0.43 -7.38 10.33
N PHE A 50 0.84 -7.64 10.01
CA PHE A 50 1.52 -8.83 10.48
C PHE A 50 3.00 -8.59 10.75
N CYS A 51 3.57 -9.35 11.67
CA CYS A 51 5.02 -9.31 11.91
C CYS A 51 5.75 -10.17 10.86
N PRO A 52 6.80 -9.65 10.18
CA PRO A 52 7.56 -10.45 9.23
C PRO A 52 8.40 -11.56 9.88
N SER A 53 8.61 -11.52 11.20
CA SER A 53 9.41 -12.54 11.90
C SER A 53 8.58 -13.63 12.54
N CYS A 54 7.61 -13.29 13.39
CA CYS A 54 6.75 -14.31 14.03
C CYS A 54 5.54 -14.71 13.16
N LEU A 55 5.28 -14.01 12.05
CA LEU A 55 4.16 -14.25 11.14
C LEU A 55 2.79 -14.21 11.85
N GLU A 56 2.72 -13.50 12.96
CA GLU A 56 1.51 -13.24 13.72
C GLU A 56 0.74 -12.09 13.09
N ASN A 57 -0.56 -12.29 12.90
CA ASN A 57 -1.47 -11.26 12.42
C ASN A 57 -2.01 -10.45 13.61
N MET A 58 -1.98 -9.12 13.50
CA MET A 58 -2.43 -8.20 14.53
C MET A 58 -3.65 -7.40 14.05
N PRO A 59 -4.75 -7.34 14.84
CA PRO A 59 -5.89 -6.47 14.56
C PRO A 59 -5.49 -4.99 14.52
N SER A 60 -6.19 -4.19 13.71
CA SER A 60 -5.85 -2.77 13.50
C SER A 60 -5.92 -1.92 14.78
N ALA A 61 -6.84 -2.22 15.70
CA ALA A 61 -6.95 -1.52 16.99
C ALA A 61 -5.72 -1.78 17.87
N GLU A 62 -5.24 -3.02 17.90
CA GLU A 62 -4.04 -3.40 18.65
C GLU A 62 -2.78 -2.84 18.00
N ALA A 63 -2.68 -2.88 16.67
CA ALA A 63 -1.59 -2.26 15.93
C ALA A 63 -1.51 -0.75 16.22
N LYS A 64 -2.65 -0.05 16.27
CA LYS A 64 -2.71 1.37 16.64
C LYS A 64 -2.20 1.62 18.06
N LEU A 65 -2.63 0.80 19.04
CA LEU A 65 -2.19 0.91 20.44
C LEU A 65 -0.67 0.68 20.58
N LYS A 66 -0.14 -0.34 19.88
CA LYS A 66 1.28 -0.72 19.87
C LYS A 66 2.12 0.05 18.85
N LYS A 67 1.63 1.19 18.32
CA LYS A 67 2.35 2.06 17.38
C LYS A 67 2.90 1.31 16.14
N ASN A 68 2.13 0.37 15.58
CA ASN A 68 2.48 -0.50 14.46
C ASN A 68 3.73 -1.36 14.69
N ARG A 69 3.97 -1.80 15.93
CA ARG A 69 5.09 -2.67 16.31
C ARG A 69 4.63 -4.00 16.89
N CYS A 70 5.45 -5.04 16.71
CA CYS A 70 5.26 -6.34 17.34
C CYS A 70 5.75 -6.33 18.79
N ALA A 71 4.97 -6.84 19.74
CA ALA A 71 5.37 -6.89 21.15
C ALA A 71 6.50 -7.89 21.44
N ASN A 72 6.60 -8.98 20.67
CA ASN A 72 7.52 -10.08 20.96
C ASN A 72 8.86 -9.95 20.22
N CYS A 73 8.85 -9.39 19.01
CA CYS A 73 10.03 -9.31 18.15
C CYS A 73 10.70 -7.94 18.26
N PHE A 74 12.03 -7.93 18.20
CA PHE A 74 12.85 -6.72 18.24
C PHE A 74 13.78 -6.64 17.04
N ASP A 75 14.10 -5.42 16.62
CA ASP A 75 15.11 -5.15 15.60
C ASP A 75 16.40 -4.67 16.27
N CYS A 76 17.53 -5.20 15.80
CA CYS A 76 18.84 -4.77 16.24
C CYS A 76 19.04 -3.30 15.85
N PRO A 77 19.37 -2.42 16.80
CA PRO A 77 19.46 -1.00 16.49
C PRO A 77 20.71 -0.67 15.66
N CYS A 78 21.70 -1.58 15.63
CA CYS A 78 22.92 -1.39 14.84
C CYS A 78 22.75 -1.73 13.35
N CYS A 79 22.11 -2.87 13.03
CA CYS A 79 22.06 -3.44 11.67
C CYS A 79 20.66 -3.73 11.12
N MET A 80 19.58 -3.45 11.88
CA MET A 80 18.17 -3.70 11.51
C MET A 80 17.79 -5.17 11.30
N HIS A 81 18.67 -6.12 11.66
CA HIS A 81 18.33 -7.53 11.65
C HIS A 81 17.48 -7.90 12.87
N THR A 82 16.59 -8.89 12.74
CA THR A 82 15.76 -9.36 13.86
C THR A 82 16.64 -9.92 14.98
N LEU A 83 16.37 -9.51 16.22
CA LEU A 83 17.04 -10.04 17.41
C LEU A 83 16.47 -11.41 17.80
N SER A 84 17.35 -12.25 18.35
CA SER A 84 16.99 -13.55 18.92
C SER A 84 17.17 -13.51 20.43
N THR A 85 16.25 -14.14 21.17
CA THR A 85 16.38 -14.34 22.62
C THR A 85 17.29 -15.53 22.89
N ARG A 86 18.34 -15.33 23.69
CA ARG A 86 19.28 -16.37 24.11
C ARG A 86 19.20 -16.54 25.62
N ALA A 87 19.33 -17.78 26.08
CA ALA A 87 19.28 -18.13 27.50
C ALA A 87 20.67 -18.44 28.04
N THR A 88 20.93 -18.00 29.26
CA THR A 88 22.10 -18.38 30.08
C THR A 88 21.64 -18.74 31.48
N ASN A 89 22.31 -19.69 32.12
CA ASN A 89 22.04 -20.04 33.51
C ASN A 89 22.90 -19.17 34.42
N ILE A 90 22.27 -18.37 35.27
CA ILE A 90 22.96 -17.51 36.23
C ILE A 90 22.72 -18.07 37.64
N PRO A 91 23.77 -18.23 38.47
CA PRO A 91 23.62 -18.59 39.87
C PRO A 91 22.88 -17.47 40.62
N ALA A 92 21.73 -17.77 41.21
CA ALA A 92 20.96 -16.83 42.01
C ALA A 92 20.66 -17.44 43.40
N PRO A 93 20.75 -16.67 44.49
CA PRO A 93 20.40 -17.15 45.83
C PRO A 93 18.91 -17.52 45.90
N LEU A 94 18.61 -18.60 46.63
CA LEU A 94 17.26 -19.04 46.91
C LEU A 94 16.56 -18.03 47.85
N PRO A 95 15.25 -17.75 47.67
CA PRO A 95 14.50 -16.87 48.58
C PRO A 95 14.46 -17.39 50.02
N ASP A 96 14.50 -18.71 50.20
CA ASP A 96 14.34 -19.38 51.51
C ASP A 96 15.66 -19.63 52.24
N ASP A 97 16.83 -19.55 51.55
CA ASP A 97 18.13 -19.87 52.16
C ASP A 97 19.28 -19.20 51.36
N PRO A 98 19.92 -18.12 51.87
CA PRO A 98 20.92 -17.35 51.13
C PRO A 98 22.26 -18.09 50.91
N THR A 99 22.47 -19.23 51.57
CA THR A 99 23.66 -20.09 51.41
C THR A 99 23.52 -21.10 50.27
N LYS A 100 22.30 -21.35 49.76
CA LYS A 100 22.06 -22.26 48.64
C LYS A 100 21.77 -21.49 47.35
N THR A 101 22.63 -21.69 46.36
CA THR A 101 22.52 -21.04 45.06
C THR A 101 21.82 -21.96 44.06
N THR A 102 20.74 -21.49 43.44
CA THR A 102 20.02 -22.22 42.39
C THR A 102 20.27 -21.55 41.04
N MET A 103 20.49 -22.36 40.00
CA MET A 103 20.65 -21.86 38.64
C MET A 103 19.30 -21.35 38.11
N LYS A 104 19.17 -20.04 37.92
CA LYS A 104 17.99 -19.44 37.27
C LYS A 104 18.31 -19.18 35.79
N LYS A 105 17.35 -19.48 34.92
CA LYS A 105 17.43 -19.14 33.50
C LYS A 105 17.26 -17.62 33.34
N ALA A 106 18.22 -16.98 32.72
CA ALA A 106 18.23 -15.58 32.38
C ALA A 106 18.31 -15.40 30.86
N TYR A 107 17.51 -14.50 30.32
CA TYR A 107 17.40 -14.24 28.89
C TYR A 107 18.02 -12.89 28.54
N TYR A 108 18.76 -12.85 27.43
CA TYR A 108 19.32 -11.65 26.84
C TYR A 108 19.06 -11.64 25.32
N LEU A 109 19.08 -10.46 24.70
CA LEU A 109 18.87 -10.32 23.26
C LEU A 109 20.21 -10.31 22.53
N ALA A 110 20.30 -11.01 21.40
CA ALA A 110 21.50 -11.07 20.58
C ALA A 110 21.19 -11.02 19.08
N CYS A 111 22.04 -10.31 18.34
CA CYS A 111 21.99 -10.27 16.89
C CYS A 111 22.87 -11.37 16.27
N GLY A 112 22.31 -12.12 15.31
CA GLY A 112 23.08 -13.13 14.55
C GLY A 112 24.12 -12.53 13.60
N PHE A 113 23.88 -11.32 13.08
CA PHE A 113 24.71 -10.67 12.07
C PHE A 113 25.88 -9.89 12.69
N CYS A 114 25.61 -8.84 13.46
CA CYS A 114 26.64 -7.95 14.00
C CYS A 114 27.13 -8.32 15.41
N ARG A 115 26.64 -9.44 15.98
CA ARG A 115 26.98 -9.92 17.34
C ARG A 115 26.66 -8.97 18.51
N TRP A 116 25.98 -7.84 18.24
CA TRP A 116 25.45 -6.95 19.26
C TRP A 116 24.60 -7.72 20.29
N THR A 117 24.76 -7.39 21.56
CA THR A 117 23.97 -7.96 22.65
C THR A 117 23.29 -6.87 23.49
N SER A 118 22.17 -7.21 24.15
CA SER A 118 21.52 -6.30 25.10
C SER A 118 22.40 -5.95 26.29
N ARG A 119 23.44 -6.74 26.56
CA ARG A 119 24.41 -6.50 27.64
C ARG A 119 25.37 -5.36 27.29
N ASP A 120 25.65 -5.14 26.00
CA ASP A 120 26.52 -4.07 25.52
C ASP A 120 25.99 -2.67 25.89
N VAL A 121 24.67 -2.55 26.02
CA VAL A 121 23.95 -1.32 26.41
C VAL A 121 23.46 -1.34 27.85
N GLY A 122 23.91 -2.32 28.65
CA GLY A 122 23.59 -2.43 30.08
C GLY A 122 22.14 -2.82 30.38
N MET A 123 21.39 -3.40 29.44
CA MET A 123 20.05 -3.90 29.74
C MET A 123 20.13 -5.18 30.57
N ALA A 124 19.53 -5.15 31.76
CA ALA A 124 19.50 -6.32 32.64
C ALA A 124 18.73 -7.49 32.02
N ASP A 125 19.31 -8.69 32.16
CA ASP A 125 18.69 -9.93 31.73
C ASP A 125 17.34 -10.16 32.44
N LYS A 126 16.42 -10.84 31.74
CA LYS A 126 15.06 -11.10 32.25
C LYS A 126 14.88 -12.58 32.57
N SER A 127 14.05 -12.89 33.56
CA SER A 127 13.72 -14.28 33.95
C SER A 127 12.73 -14.96 32.99
N VAL A 128 11.96 -14.16 32.23
CA VAL A 128 10.98 -14.63 31.25
C VAL A 128 11.45 -14.27 29.85
N ALA A 129 11.29 -15.19 28.90
CA ALA A 129 11.77 -15.03 27.53
C ALA A 129 11.06 -13.90 26.75
N SER A 130 9.75 -13.74 26.95
CA SER A 130 8.92 -12.70 26.32
C SER A 130 8.07 -11.96 27.35
N GLY A 131 7.85 -10.66 27.14
CA GLY A 131 6.99 -9.79 27.98
C GLY A 131 7.70 -8.97 29.06
N GLY A 132 8.93 -9.32 29.44
CA GLY A 132 9.74 -8.54 30.40
C GLY A 132 10.59 -7.43 29.77
N TRP A 133 10.61 -7.35 28.44
CA TRP A 133 11.39 -6.36 27.68
C TRP A 133 10.51 -5.13 27.43
N GLN A 134 10.86 -4.01 28.05
CA GLN A 134 10.15 -2.75 27.89
C GLN A 134 11.08 -1.71 27.28
N GLU A 135 10.54 -0.87 26.39
CA GLU A 135 11.24 0.29 25.87
C GLU A 135 11.19 1.44 26.89
N PRO A 136 12.25 2.26 27.00
CA PRO A 136 12.20 3.49 27.77
C PRO A 136 11.07 4.41 27.28
N GLU A 137 10.28 4.95 28.20
CA GLU A 137 9.27 5.94 27.86
C GLU A 137 9.91 7.27 27.46
N ASN A 138 9.22 8.04 26.62
CA ASN A 138 9.71 9.35 26.21
C ASN A 138 9.70 10.28 27.45
N PRO A 139 10.84 10.94 27.79
CA PRO A 139 10.94 11.83 28.95
C PRO A 139 9.90 12.95 28.98
N HIS A 140 9.45 13.41 27.81
CA HIS A 140 8.53 14.54 27.68
C HIS A 140 7.05 14.14 27.57
N THR A 141 6.71 12.85 27.73
CA THR A 141 5.33 12.35 27.57
C THR A 141 4.32 13.09 28.45
N GLN A 142 4.65 13.31 29.73
CA GLN A 142 3.74 13.99 30.66
C GLN A 142 3.48 15.44 30.25
N ARG A 143 4.51 16.15 29.79
CA ARG A 143 4.39 17.54 29.32
C ARG A 143 3.56 17.62 28.05
N ILE A 144 3.73 16.68 27.13
CA ILE A 144 2.95 16.59 25.89
C ILE A 144 1.46 16.42 26.22
N ASN A 145 1.11 15.52 27.14
CA ASN A 145 -0.29 15.31 27.53
C ASN A 145 -0.91 16.58 28.12
N LYS A 146 -0.20 17.28 29.01
CA LYS A 146 -0.66 18.57 29.58
C LYS A 146 -0.90 19.64 28.50
N LEU A 147 0.02 19.75 27.53
CA LEU A 147 -0.13 20.68 26.41
C LEU A 147 -1.33 20.33 25.53
N ILE A 148 -1.55 19.04 25.25
CA ILE A 148 -2.70 18.57 24.47
C ILE A 148 -4.01 18.94 25.17
N GLU A 149 -4.12 18.69 26.48
CA GLU A 149 -5.32 19.04 27.25
C GLU A 149 -5.60 20.54 27.25
N TYR A 150 -4.56 21.36 27.45
CA TYR A 150 -4.66 22.82 27.39
C TYR A 150 -5.19 23.32 26.02
N TYR A 151 -4.55 22.88 24.93
CA TYR A 151 -4.95 23.31 23.59
C TYR A 151 -6.31 22.73 23.15
N GLN A 152 -6.70 21.57 23.66
CA GLN A 152 -8.05 21.03 23.45
C GLN A 152 -9.12 21.92 24.08
N GLN A 153 -8.92 22.37 25.32
CA GLN A 153 -9.83 23.30 25.99
C GLN A 153 -9.89 24.64 25.24
N LEU A 154 -8.74 25.18 24.82
CA LEU A 154 -8.69 26.42 24.04
C LEU A 154 -9.40 26.30 22.69
N ALA A 155 -9.17 25.20 21.95
CA ALA A 155 -9.82 24.93 20.68
C ALA A 155 -11.35 24.73 20.85
N GLN A 156 -11.79 24.14 21.94
CA GLN A 156 -13.21 24.00 22.27
C GLN A 156 -13.86 25.37 22.50
N ARG A 157 -13.19 26.27 23.23
CA ARG A 157 -13.64 27.65 23.43
C ARG A 157 -13.72 28.41 22.11
N GLU A 158 -12.69 28.31 21.28
CA GLU A 158 -12.67 28.95 19.94
C GLU A 158 -13.78 28.40 19.03
N LYS A 159 -14.03 27.08 19.06
CA LYS A 159 -15.11 26.44 18.31
C LYS A 159 -16.48 26.98 18.72
N LEU A 160 -16.76 27.06 20.03
CA LEU A 160 -18.02 27.61 20.54
C LEU A 160 -18.22 29.07 20.13
N GLU A 161 -17.15 29.89 20.22
CA GLU A 161 -17.21 31.29 19.80
C GLU A 161 -17.45 31.42 18.29
N ARG A 162 -16.78 30.60 17.48
CA ARG A 162 -16.93 30.56 16.02
C ARG A 162 -18.33 30.13 15.61
N ASP A 163 -18.89 29.11 16.27
CA ASP A 163 -20.26 28.64 16.02
C ASP A 163 -21.29 29.70 16.43
N ARG A 164 -21.08 30.40 17.56
CA ARG A 164 -21.90 31.54 17.98
C ARG A 164 -21.86 32.67 16.95
N LYS A 165 -20.68 33.08 16.49
CA LYS A 165 -20.51 34.10 15.44
C LYS A 165 -21.17 33.67 14.13
N LYS A 166 -21.05 32.39 13.75
CA LYS A 166 -21.68 31.82 12.56
C LYS A 166 -23.21 31.85 12.67
N LEU A 167 -23.78 31.53 13.83
CA LEU A 167 -25.22 31.65 14.08
C LEU A 167 -25.70 33.10 14.01
N ALA A 168 -24.97 34.02 14.66
CA ALA A 168 -25.30 35.45 14.66
C ALA A 168 -25.28 36.05 13.24
N ARG A 169 -24.25 35.71 12.44
CA ARG A 169 -24.16 36.13 11.02
C ARG A 169 -25.27 35.53 10.15
N ARG A 170 -25.71 34.30 10.43
CA ARG A 170 -26.83 33.65 9.70
C ARG A 170 -28.20 34.24 10.06
N ARG A 171 -28.31 34.99 11.16
CA ARG A 171 -29.57 35.63 11.61
C ARG A 171 -29.38 37.15 11.78
N PRO A 172 -29.23 37.91 10.69
CA PRO A 172 -28.99 39.36 10.75
C PRO A 172 -30.14 40.18 11.35
N PHE A 173 -31.37 39.62 11.42
CA PHE A 173 -32.56 40.31 11.92
C PHE A 173 -32.96 39.99 13.38
N MET A 174 -32.15 39.25 14.14
CA MET A 174 -32.38 39.03 15.57
C MET A 174 -31.13 39.28 16.45
N PRO A 175 -30.48 40.47 16.44
CA PRO A 175 -29.36 40.73 17.35
C PRO A 175 -29.72 41.47 18.65
N GLN A 176 -30.96 41.97 18.83
CA GLN A 176 -31.26 42.88 19.96
C GLN A 176 -32.34 42.39 20.96
N ALA A 177 -33.25 41.49 20.59
CA ALA A 177 -34.37 41.12 21.47
C ALA A 177 -34.14 39.89 22.37
N PHE A 178 -33.10 39.10 22.10
CA PHE A 178 -32.75 37.88 22.85
C PHE A 178 -31.34 37.97 23.46
N SER A 179 -31.04 39.09 24.12
CA SER A 179 -29.87 39.14 25.02
C SER A 179 -30.18 38.28 26.27
N GLN A 180 -29.15 37.71 26.91
CA GLN A 180 -29.30 36.99 28.20
C GLN A 180 -30.13 37.79 29.21
N HIS A 181 -30.05 39.13 29.15
CA HIS A 181 -30.78 40.03 30.03
C HIS A 181 -32.31 40.02 29.84
N THR A 182 -32.83 39.79 28.63
CA THR A 182 -34.28 39.68 28.40
C THR A 182 -34.82 38.29 28.73
N ILE A 183 -34.03 37.22 28.53
CA ILE A 183 -34.43 35.85 28.90
C ILE A 183 -34.50 35.71 30.43
N HIS A 184 -33.50 36.18 31.17
CA HIS A 184 -33.49 36.14 32.64
C HIS A 184 -34.64 36.94 33.26
N VAL A 185 -35.04 38.06 32.63
CA VAL A 185 -36.18 38.87 33.10
C VAL A 185 -37.51 38.17 32.78
N VAL A 186 -37.64 37.50 31.64
CA VAL A 186 -38.86 36.72 31.32
C VAL A 186 -39.01 35.50 32.23
N GLU A 187 -37.91 34.83 32.62
CA GLU A 187 -37.91 33.72 33.58
C GLU A 187 -38.20 34.18 35.02
N LYS A 188 -37.56 35.28 35.47
CA LYS A 188 -37.71 35.78 36.85
C LYS A 188 -39.06 36.47 37.11
N TYR A 189 -39.71 37.02 36.07
CA TYR A 189 -41.03 37.66 36.17
C TYR A 189 -42.17 36.85 35.52
N GLY A 190 -41.93 35.59 35.11
CA GLY A 190 -42.99 34.66 34.71
C GLY A 190 -43.80 35.04 33.46
N LEU A 191 -43.25 35.86 32.56
CA LEU A 191 -43.96 36.40 31.38
C LEU A 191 -43.97 35.45 30.16
N GLY A 192 -43.52 34.20 30.32
CA GLY A 192 -43.37 33.21 29.23
C GLY A 192 -44.66 32.66 28.62
N THR A 193 -45.84 32.94 29.20
CA THR A 193 -47.11 32.32 28.80
C THR A 193 -47.81 32.94 27.58
N ARG A 194 -47.30 34.04 27.01
CA ARG A 194 -47.94 34.70 25.85
C ARG A 194 -47.26 34.52 24.49
N LEU A 195 -46.08 33.90 24.41
CA LEU A 195 -45.39 33.60 23.14
C LEU A 195 -45.58 32.15 22.65
N GLN A 196 -46.35 31.34 23.38
CA GLN A 196 -46.79 30.01 22.94
C GLN A 196 -48.01 30.10 22.00
N ARG A 197 -47.85 30.76 20.84
CA ARG A 197 -48.78 30.56 19.72
C ARG A 197 -48.03 30.18 18.46
N GLN A 198 -48.00 28.85 18.27
CA GLN A 198 -47.82 28.11 17.03
C GLN A 198 -46.58 28.39 16.17
N ARG A 199 -45.61 27.47 16.25
CA ARG A 199 -45.04 26.83 15.05
C ARG A 199 -44.61 25.41 15.40
N SER A 200 -45.38 24.44 14.91
CA SER A 200 -45.03 23.02 14.87
C SER A 200 -43.84 22.83 13.92
N GLY A 201 -42.80 22.12 14.38
CA GLY A 201 -41.81 21.51 13.47
C GLY A 201 -40.32 21.84 13.68
N ALA A 202 -39.91 22.61 14.69
CA ALA A 202 -38.48 22.80 14.98
C ALA A 202 -38.12 22.29 16.39
N PRO A 203 -37.16 21.36 16.54
CA PRO A 203 -36.79 20.85 17.87
C PRO A 203 -36.13 21.96 18.70
N ILE A 204 -36.54 22.03 19.96
CA ILE A 204 -36.12 23.02 20.97
C ILE A 204 -34.60 22.97 21.26
N SER A 205 -33.87 21.97 20.75
CA SER A 205 -32.41 21.85 20.88
C SER A 205 -31.59 22.99 20.25
N ALA A 206 -32.16 23.83 19.39
CA ALA A 206 -31.45 24.98 18.80
C ALA A 206 -31.28 26.18 19.76
N LEU A 207 -32.00 26.21 20.89
CA LEU A 207 -31.92 27.31 21.88
C LEU A 207 -31.02 26.98 23.08
N TYR A 208 -30.67 25.71 23.29
CA TYR A 208 -29.78 25.32 24.38
C TYR A 208 -28.33 25.79 24.19
N GLY A 209 -27.95 26.18 22.97
CA GLY A 209 -26.61 26.73 22.66
C GLY A 209 -26.39 28.18 23.11
N LEU A 210 -27.41 28.85 23.67
CA LEU A 210 -27.31 30.23 24.19
C LEU A 210 -27.49 30.31 25.70
N SER A 211 -27.93 29.24 26.36
CA SER A 211 -27.93 29.16 27.83
C SER A 211 -26.57 28.61 28.28
N LEU A 212 -25.55 29.47 28.20
CA LEU A 212 -24.41 29.31 29.08
C LEU A 212 -24.95 29.49 30.49
N LYS A 213 -25.11 28.38 31.22
CA LYS A 213 -24.82 28.40 32.65
C LYS A 213 -23.40 28.94 32.77
N GLU A 214 -23.28 30.25 32.96
CA GLU A 214 -22.10 30.81 33.60
C GLU A 214 -22.05 30.17 34.99
N GLY A 215 -21.04 29.33 35.23
CA GLY A 215 -20.80 28.77 36.57
C GLY A 215 -21.11 27.28 36.74
N GLU A 216 -20.63 26.43 35.85
CA GLU A 216 -19.87 25.27 36.36
C GLU A 216 -18.43 25.49 35.93
N ASP A 217 -17.56 25.74 36.91
CA ASP A 217 -16.12 25.93 36.78
C ASP A 217 -15.49 24.81 35.95
N GLN A 218 -15.43 24.97 34.63
CA GLN A 218 -14.44 24.26 33.84
C GLN A 218 -13.11 24.86 34.24
N LYS A 219 -12.47 24.23 35.24
CA LYS A 219 -11.13 24.56 35.74
C LYS A 219 -10.28 25.02 34.55
N GLU A 220 -9.95 26.31 34.50
CA GLU A 220 -9.05 26.81 33.46
C GLU A 220 -7.71 26.11 33.67
N ILE A 221 -7.37 25.21 32.75
CA ILE A 221 -6.08 24.54 32.78
C ILE A 221 -5.09 25.63 32.40
N THR A 222 -4.35 26.14 33.39
CA THR A 222 -3.29 27.13 33.15
C THR A 222 -1.99 26.36 33.04
N ILE A 223 -1.35 26.43 31.87
CA ILE A 223 -0.03 25.85 31.65
C ILE A 223 1.03 26.94 31.72
N GLU A 224 2.07 26.71 32.51
CA GLU A 224 3.22 27.60 32.57
C GLU A 224 4.06 27.44 31.28
N PRO A 225 4.40 28.55 30.61
CA PRO A 225 5.26 28.49 29.43
C PRO A 225 6.65 27.94 29.79
N ALA A 226 7.35 27.39 28.80
CA ALA A 226 8.72 26.93 29.01
C ALA A 226 9.58 28.13 29.45
N GLN A 227 10.29 27.98 30.57
CA GLN A 227 11.29 28.96 30.96
C GLN A 227 12.43 28.91 29.94
N ALA A 228 12.71 30.05 29.31
CA ALA A 228 13.89 30.20 28.47
C ALA A 228 15.13 30.24 29.38
N LEU A 229 16.15 29.45 29.04
CA LEU A 229 17.45 29.52 29.69
C LEU A 229 18.25 30.66 29.04
N ASP A 230 18.88 31.51 29.85
CA ASP A 230 19.71 32.61 29.38
C ASP A 230 21.00 32.10 28.71
N GLU A 231 21.54 30.97 29.20
CA GLU A 231 22.72 30.31 28.67
C GLU A 231 22.48 28.80 28.61
N VAL A 232 22.82 28.18 27.47
CA VAL A 232 22.70 26.73 27.25
C VAL A 232 24.00 26.06 27.71
N GLU A 233 23.90 24.83 28.22
CA GLU A 233 25.05 24.04 28.63
C GLU A 233 26.13 24.02 27.51
N PRO A 234 27.37 24.46 27.81
CA PRO A 234 28.44 24.46 26.83
C PRO A 234 28.89 23.03 26.52
N LEU A 235 29.58 22.87 25.39
CA LEU A 235 30.17 21.58 25.02
C LEU A 235 31.19 21.14 26.09
N PRO A 236 31.12 19.90 26.61
CA PRO A 236 32.08 19.42 27.60
C PRO A 236 33.52 19.47 27.11
N GLU A 237 34.45 19.85 27.99
CA GLU A 237 35.87 20.03 27.65
C GLU A 237 36.55 18.74 27.16
N ASP A 238 36.01 17.58 27.54
CA ASP A 238 36.45 16.25 27.11
C ASP A 238 36.50 16.09 25.58
N TYR A 239 35.62 16.79 24.85
CA TYR A 239 35.55 16.69 23.39
C TYR A 239 36.78 17.28 22.67
N TYR A 240 37.51 18.20 23.30
CA TYR A 240 38.65 18.87 22.65
C TYR A 240 39.92 18.03 22.64
N THR A 241 40.13 17.20 23.67
CA THR A 241 41.42 16.50 23.89
C THR A 241 41.30 14.98 23.76
N ARG A 242 40.09 14.41 23.84
CA ARG A 242 39.89 12.95 23.79
C ARG A 242 39.84 12.42 22.35
N PRO A 243 40.60 11.35 22.03
CA PRO A 243 40.44 10.63 20.77
C PRO A 243 39.04 10.02 20.62
N VAL A 244 38.40 10.23 19.48
CA VAL A 244 37.03 9.76 19.20
C VAL A 244 37.07 8.33 18.63
N ASN A 245 36.38 7.41 19.30
CA ASN A 245 36.21 6.05 18.83
C ASN A 245 34.90 5.93 18.01
N LEU A 246 35.00 5.64 16.71
CA LEU A 246 33.84 5.60 15.81
C LEU A 246 32.74 4.59 16.19
N PRO A 247 33.04 3.39 16.73
CA PRO A 247 32.02 2.45 17.18
C PRO A 247 31.26 2.88 18.45
N GLU A 248 31.81 3.81 19.24
CA GLU A 248 31.13 4.34 20.44
C GLU A 248 30.07 5.38 20.08
N VAL A 249 30.21 6.04 18.92
CA VAL A 249 29.25 7.02 18.43
C VAL A 249 28.27 6.35 17.46
N THR A 250 27.00 6.73 17.56
CA THR A 250 25.96 6.19 16.68
C THR A 250 25.94 6.90 15.33
N THR A 251 25.70 6.16 14.26
CA THR A 251 25.51 6.73 12.91
C THR A 251 24.15 7.43 12.80
N LEU A 252 24.03 8.36 11.85
CA LEU A 252 22.77 9.07 11.59
C LEU A 252 21.58 8.11 11.39
N ARG A 253 21.78 7.05 10.59
CA ARG A 253 20.72 6.06 10.32
C ARG A 253 20.24 5.38 11.60
N GLN A 254 21.15 5.04 12.52
CA GLN A 254 20.82 4.42 13.80
C GLN A 254 20.06 5.40 14.72
N ARG A 255 20.48 6.67 14.77
CA ARG A 255 19.78 7.71 15.55
C ARG A 255 18.34 7.92 15.07
N LEU A 256 18.14 7.99 13.75
CA LEU A 256 16.82 8.22 13.17
C LEU A 256 15.86 7.05 13.33
N LEU A 257 16.35 5.83 13.61
CA LEU A 257 15.48 4.71 13.99
C LEU A 257 14.86 4.89 15.37
N GLN A 258 15.46 5.71 16.23
CA GLN A 258 14.98 6.05 17.56
C GLN A 258 14.75 7.57 17.67
N PRO A 259 13.71 8.10 16.98
CA PRO A 259 13.45 9.52 16.90
C PRO A 259 13.00 10.14 18.23
N ASP A 260 12.57 9.32 19.20
CA ASP A 260 12.04 9.81 20.49
C ASP A 260 13.10 10.57 21.32
N PHE A 261 14.37 10.16 21.25
CA PHE A 261 15.47 10.80 21.98
C PHE A 261 16.85 10.78 21.27
N GLN A 262 16.97 10.12 20.10
CA GLN A 262 18.14 10.17 19.19
C GLN A 262 19.51 10.08 19.89
N PRO A 263 19.85 8.92 20.51
CA PRO A 263 21.03 8.79 21.35
C PRO A 263 22.33 8.98 20.57
N ALA A 264 23.23 9.83 21.07
CA ALA A 264 24.52 10.09 20.42
C ALA A 264 25.55 8.96 20.65
N GLY A 265 25.49 8.31 21.82
CA GLY A 265 26.37 7.21 22.21
C GLY A 265 25.72 5.84 22.03
N ALA A 266 26.53 4.84 21.72
CA ALA A 266 26.08 3.45 21.50
C ALA A 266 25.49 2.80 22.76
N SER A 267 25.93 3.21 23.95
CA SER A 267 25.42 2.72 25.24
C SER A 267 23.95 3.07 25.49
N GLN A 268 23.45 4.17 24.90
CA GLN A 268 22.07 4.64 25.02
C GLN A 268 21.18 4.09 23.89
N LEU A 269 21.74 3.26 23.00
CA LEU A 269 21.04 2.75 21.83
C LEU A 269 20.23 1.50 22.18
N HIS A 270 18.97 1.70 22.55
CA HIS A 270 18.08 0.60 22.92
C HIS A 270 17.48 -0.10 21.69
N PRO A 271 17.26 -1.43 21.75
CA PRO A 271 16.57 -2.14 20.69
C PRO A 271 15.10 -1.71 20.65
N ARG A 272 14.56 -1.55 19.44
CA ARG A 272 13.13 -1.23 19.24
C ARG A 272 12.35 -2.45 18.81
N HIS A 273 11.08 -2.49 19.17
CA HIS A 273 10.13 -3.48 18.68
C HIS A 273 10.08 -3.52 17.16
N LYS A 274 9.92 -4.70 16.59
CA LYS A 274 9.96 -4.91 15.14
C LYS A 274 8.78 -4.26 14.44
N HIS A 275 9.04 -3.60 13.31
CA HIS A 275 8.00 -2.94 12.53
C HIS A 275 7.05 -3.96 11.89
N LEU A 276 5.73 -3.73 12.01
CA LEU A 276 4.73 -4.56 11.34
C LEU A 276 4.69 -4.24 9.85
N LEU A 277 4.42 -5.25 9.03
CA LEU A 277 4.08 -5.09 7.62
C LEU A 277 2.57 -5.11 7.46
N MET A 278 2.09 -4.68 6.29
CA MET A 278 0.67 -4.68 5.95
C MET A 278 0.40 -5.52 4.71
N LYS A 279 -0.74 -6.21 4.69
CA LYS A 279 -1.31 -6.81 3.48
C LYS A 279 -2.21 -5.75 2.82
N ARG A 280 -1.96 -5.51 1.53
CA ARG A 280 -2.70 -4.54 0.72
C ARG A 280 -3.86 -5.22 0.01
N SER A 281 -5.04 -4.61 0.09
CA SER A 281 -6.19 -4.92 -0.76
C SER A 281 -6.32 -3.82 -1.81
N LEU A 282 -6.71 -4.19 -3.03
CA LEU A 282 -6.82 -3.24 -4.15
C LEU A 282 -8.25 -3.15 -4.61
N ARG A 283 -8.74 -1.92 -4.81
CA ARG A 283 -10.07 -1.65 -5.38
C ARG A 283 -9.99 -0.79 -6.62
N CYS A 284 -10.91 -1.03 -7.55
CA CYS A 284 -11.05 -0.20 -8.72
C CYS A 284 -11.67 1.15 -8.33
N ARG A 285 -11.09 2.27 -8.76
CA ARG A 285 -11.65 3.61 -8.48
C ARG A 285 -12.97 3.90 -9.20
N LYS A 286 -13.22 3.29 -10.37
CA LYS A 286 -14.44 3.55 -11.15
C LYS A 286 -15.67 2.81 -10.62
N CYS A 287 -15.50 1.54 -10.24
CA CYS A 287 -16.62 0.68 -9.84
C CYS A 287 -16.57 0.20 -8.38
N GLU A 288 -15.55 0.60 -7.62
CA GLU A 288 -15.34 0.27 -6.19
C GLU A 288 -15.25 -1.23 -5.85
N HIS A 289 -15.21 -2.10 -6.87
CA HIS A 289 -15.06 -3.54 -6.70
C HIS A 289 -13.60 -3.92 -6.38
N ASN A 290 -13.45 -4.97 -5.58
CA ASN A 290 -12.16 -5.52 -5.22
C ASN A 290 -11.50 -6.20 -6.42
N LEU A 291 -10.24 -5.83 -6.69
CA LEU A 291 -9.40 -6.43 -7.72
C LEU A 291 -8.47 -7.49 -7.13
N SER A 292 -7.93 -7.21 -5.95
CA SER A 292 -7.05 -8.13 -5.25
C SER A 292 -7.37 -8.09 -3.76
N LYS A 293 -7.61 -9.27 -3.18
CA LYS A 293 -7.74 -9.45 -1.74
C LYS A 293 -6.96 -10.68 -1.31
N PRO A 294 -5.80 -10.52 -0.64
CA PRO A 294 -5.05 -11.62 -0.05
C PRO A 294 -5.86 -12.33 1.05
N GLU A 295 -5.50 -13.58 1.35
CA GLU A 295 -5.99 -14.21 2.58
C GLU A 295 -5.37 -13.57 3.83
N PHE A 296 -6.09 -13.68 4.95
CA PHE A 296 -5.69 -13.10 6.22
C PHE A 296 -4.45 -13.81 6.82
N ASN A 297 -4.23 -15.09 6.51
CA ASN A 297 -3.10 -15.83 7.05
C ASN A 297 -1.77 -15.30 6.47
N PRO A 298 -0.82 -14.81 7.29
CA PRO A 298 0.45 -14.26 6.82
C PRO A 298 1.31 -15.26 6.04
N THR A 299 1.20 -16.56 6.38
CA THR A 299 1.93 -17.66 5.73
C THR A 299 1.33 -18.09 4.40
N SER A 300 0.09 -17.68 4.11
CA SER A 300 -0.61 -18.06 2.88
C SER A 300 -0.18 -17.19 1.70
N ILE A 301 0.02 -17.85 0.55
CA ILE A 301 0.23 -17.22 -0.75
C ILE A 301 -1.08 -17.11 -1.55
N LYS A 302 -2.20 -17.60 -1.01
CA LYS A 302 -3.48 -17.61 -1.69
C LYS A 302 -4.17 -16.25 -1.59
N PHE A 303 -5.01 -15.99 -2.57
CA PHE A 303 -5.84 -14.81 -2.66
C PHE A 303 -7.31 -15.21 -2.58
N LYS A 304 -8.09 -14.49 -1.76
CA LYS A 304 -9.55 -14.63 -1.74
C LYS A 304 -10.17 -14.11 -3.04
N ILE A 305 -9.60 -13.03 -3.57
CA ILE A 305 -9.98 -12.43 -4.86
C ILE A 305 -8.69 -12.11 -5.60
N GLN A 306 -8.55 -12.60 -6.83
CA GLN A 306 -7.38 -12.36 -7.67
C GLN A 306 -7.80 -12.04 -9.10
N LEU A 307 -7.85 -10.76 -9.43
CA LEU A 307 -8.16 -10.26 -10.77
C LEU A 307 -6.91 -9.66 -11.44
N VAL A 308 -5.85 -10.46 -11.58
CA VAL A 308 -4.61 -10.07 -12.26
C VAL A 308 -4.79 -10.14 -13.78
N ALA A 309 -4.25 -9.18 -14.52
CA ALA A 309 -4.46 -9.06 -15.96
C ALA A 309 -3.96 -10.27 -16.76
N VAL A 310 -2.83 -10.87 -16.36
CA VAL A 310 -2.24 -12.07 -17.00
C VAL A 310 -3.19 -13.28 -17.01
N SER A 311 -4.22 -13.29 -16.17
CA SER A 311 -5.20 -14.38 -16.10
C SER A 311 -6.42 -14.18 -17.01
N TYR A 312 -6.56 -13.01 -17.66
CA TYR A 312 -7.70 -12.69 -18.53
C TYR A 312 -7.29 -12.25 -19.92
N ILE A 313 -6.19 -11.50 -20.02
CA ILE A 313 -5.77 -10.87 -21.27
C ILE A 313 -4.67 -11.71 -21.91
N PRO A 314 -4.76 -11.98 -23.23
CA PRO A 314 -3.71 -12.65 -23.97
C PRO A 314 -2.34 -11.99 -23.79
N GLU A 315 -1.37 -12.78 -23.33
CA GLU A 315 -0.03 -12.29 -23.04
C GLU A 315 0.84 -12.36 -24.30
N VAL A 316 1.41 -11.21 -24.70
CA VAL A 316 2.41 -11.11 -25.76
C VAL A 316 3.79 -11.23 -25.15
N ARG A 317 4.64 -12.10 -25.71
CA ARG A 317 6.06 -12.20 -25.36
C ARG A 317 6.94 -12.21 -26.61
N ILE A 318 8.16 -11.71 -26.47
CA ILE A 318 9.17 -11.76 -27.52
C ILE A 318 9.95 -13.07 -27.38
N MET A 319 9.95 -13.91 -28.42
CA MET A 319 10.70 -15.16 -28.42
C MET A 319 12.11 -14.95 -28.98
N SER A 320 12.21 -14.35 -30.16
CA SER A 320 13.51 -14.09 -30.82
C SER A 320 13.51 -12.73 -31.50
N ILE A 321 14.61 -12.01 -31.31
CA ILE A 321 14.87 -10.70 -31.90
C ILE A 321 15.99 -10.86 -32.93
N PRO A 322 15.76 -10.55 -34.21
CA PRO A 322 16.83 -10.54 -35.22
C PRO A 322 17.74 -9.31 -35.05
N ASN A 323 18.85 -9.26 -35.78
CA ASN A 323 19.69 -8.06 -35.83
C ASN A 323 18.95 -6.92 -36.55
N LEU A 324 18.55 -5.91 -35.80
CA LEU A 324 17.82 -4.75 -36.30
C LEU A 324 18.80 -3.79 -36.97
N ARG A 325 18.54 -3.42 -38.23
CA ARG A 325 19.34 -2.45 -38.99
C ARG A 325 18.45 -1.31 -39.48
N HIS A 326 19.02 -0.12 -39.56
CA HIS A 326 18.32 1.07 -40.04
C HIS A 326 17.69 0.83 -41.42
N MET A 327 16.40 1.19 -41.56
CA MET A 327 15.61 1.07 -42.80
C MET A 327 15.55 -0.33 -43.42
N LYS A 328 15.92 -1.39 -42.68
CA LYS A 328 15.83 -2.78 -43.13
C LYS A 328 14.68 -3.49 -42.43
N GLU A 329 13.86 -4.18 -43.23
CA GLU A 329 12.80 -5.03 -42.73
C GLU A 329 13.39 -6.21 -41.97
N SER A 330 12.98 -6.33 -40.70
CA SER A 330 13.41 -7.41 -39.80
C SER A 330 12.19 -8.13 -39.25
N GLN A 331 12.22 -9.46 -39.25
CA GLN A 331 11.12 -10.29 -38.75
C GLN A 331 11.34 -10.68 -37.28
N VAL A 332 10.50 -10.17 -36.39
CA VAL A 332 10.52 -10.46 -34.95
C VAL A 332 9.52 -11.58 -34.67
N LEU A 333 9.95 -12.62 -33.95
CA LEU A 333 9.07 -13.71 -33.53
C LEU A 333 8.43 -13.37 -32.18
N LEU A 334 7.11 -13.24 -32.18
CA LEU A 334 6.33 -13.04 -30.97
C LEU A 334 5.52 -14.28 -30.67
N THR A 335 5.23 -14.48 -29.38
CA THR A 335 4.28 -15.49 -28.94
C THR A 335 3.09 -14.84 -28.28
N LEU A 336 1.90 -15.34 -28.58
CA LEU A 336 0.66 -14.95 -27.94
C LEU A 336 0.10 -16.16 -27.17
N THR A 337 -0.20 -15.97 -25.88
CA THR A 337 -0.70 -17.03 -25.01
C THR A 337 -2.09 -16.69 -24.49
N ASN A 338 -3.06 -17.57 -24.69
CA ASN A 338 -4.40 -17.41 -24.14
C ASN A 338 -4.47 -17.94 -22.70
N PRO A 339 -4.80 -17.11 -21.70
CA PRO A 339 -4.94 -17.57 -20.33
C PRO A 339 -6.29 -18.22 -20.02
N VAL A 340 -7.30 -18.05 -20.89
CA VAL A 340 -8.70 -18.44 -20.65
C VAL A 340 -8.98 -19.82 -21.26
N GLU A 341 -9.88 -20.59 -20.64
CA GLU A 341 -10.30 -21.94 -21.10
C GLU A 341 -11.09 -21.92 -22.41
N ASN A 342 -11.69 -20.78 -22.78
CA ASN A 342 -12.42 -20.62 -24.03
C ASN A 342 -11.49 -20.23 -25.18
N ILE A 343 -11.88 -20.58 -26.39
CA ILE A 343 -11.24 -20.10 -27.62
C ILE A 343 -11.35 -18.57 -27.68
N THR A 344 -10.25 -17.90 -27.96
CA THR A 344 -10.20 -16.43 -28.08
C THR A 344 -9.76 -16.00 -29.48
N HIS A 345 -10.44 -15.00 -29.98
CA HIS A 345 -10.29 -14.38 -31.28
C HIS A 345 -9.50 -13.09 -31.14
N VAL A 346 -8.38 -13.00 -31.85
CA VAL A 346 -7.45 -11.87 -31.74
C VAL A 346 -7.18 -11.23 -33.09
N SER A 347 -7.33 -9.92 -33.14
CA SER A 347 -6.98 -9.08 -34.29
C SER A 347 -5.91 -8.06 -33.90
N LEU A 348 -4.91 -7.89 -34.75
CA LEU A 348 -3.83 -6.94 -34.57
C LEU A 348 -4.01 -5.76 -35.51
N TYR A 349 -3.83 -4.54 -34.99
CA TYR A 349 -3.89 -3.31 -35.77
C TYR A 349 -2.63 -2.48 -35.55
N THR A 350 -2.16 -1.83 -36.60
CA THR A 350 -1.10 -0.82 -36.51
C THR A 350 -1.64 0.44 -35.82
N CYS A 351 -0.79 1.16 -35.10
CA CYS A 351 -1.11 2.51 -34.64
C CYS A 351 -1.13 3.47 -35.85
N GLU A 352 -2.08 4.40 -35.88
CA GLU A 352 -2.19 5.42 -36.92
C GLU A 352 -1.17 6.55 -36.65
N GLU A 353 -0.71 7.23 -37.70
CA GLU A 353 0.38 8.24 -37.60
C GLU A 353 0.03 9.47 -36.74
N GLU A 354 -1.24 9.66 -36.36
CA GLU A 354 -1.71 10.72 -35.44
C GLU A 354 -2.17 10.20 -34.07
N ASP A 355 -1.89 8.94 -33.71
CA ASP A 355 -2.29 8.40 -32.41
C ASP A 355 -1.57 9.15 -31.27
N PRO A 356 -2.28 9.86 -30.37
CA PRO A 356 -1.66 10.58 -29.24
C PRO A 356 -1.08 9.64 -28.18
N ASP A 357 -1.26 8.34 -28.37
CA ASP A 357 -0.77 7.26 -27.51
C ASP A 357 0.54 6.66 -28.04
N ASP A 358 0.99 7.00 -29.26
CA ASP A 358 2.23 6.50 -29.84
C ASP A 358 3.39 7.49 -29.72
N ILE A 359 3.81 7.75 -28.48
CA ILE A 359 4.82 8.78 -28.15
C ILE A 359 6.25 8.23 -28.35
N ASN A 360 6.42 6.91 -28.24
CA ASN A 360 7.72 6.27 -28.14
C ASN A 360 8.10 5.41 -29.34
N SER A 361 7.23 5.21 -30.34
CA SER A 361 7.57 4.35 -31.47
C SER A 361 8.71 4.95 -32.30
N THR A 362 9.73 4.15 -32.51
CA THR A 362 10.91 4.47 -33.34
C THR A 362 10.96 3.63 -34.61
N ALA A 363 9.98 2.73 -34.79
CA ALA A 363 9.92 1.81 -35.90
C ALA A 363 8.49 1.60 -36.42
N LYS A 364 8.37 1.51 -37.75
CA LYS A 364 7.11 1.15 -38.40
C LYS A 364 6.90 -0.35 -38.32
N VAL A 365 5.68 -0.76 -38.02
CA VAL A 365 5.34 -2.16 -37.79
C VAL A 365 4.24 -2.59 -38.73
N LEU A 366 4.43 -3.76 -39.34
CA LEU A 366 3.42 -4.42 -40.16
C LEU A 366 2.96 -5.67 -39.41
N VAL A 367 1.73 -5.60 -38.92
CA VAL A 367 1.05 -6.70 -38.26
C VAL A 367 0.24 -7.51 -39.27
N PRO A 368 0.02 -8.82 -39.04
CA PRO A 368 -0.87 -9.61 -39.87
C PRO A 368 -2.31 -9.06 -39.81
N SER A 369 -2.95 -8.95 -40.98
CA SER A 369 -4.33 -8.48 -41.11
C SER A 369 -5.38 -9.58 -40.83
N LYS A 370 -4.95 -10.84 -40.76
CA LYS A 370 -5.82 -11.99 -40.48
C LYS A 370 -6.07 -12.14 -38.97
N GLU A 371 -7.25 -12.63 -38.66
CA GLU A 371 -7.65 -12.96 -37.29
C GLU A 371 -6.94 -14.21 -36.80
N LEU A 372 -6.37 -14.15 -35.61
CA LEU A 372 -5.65 -15.23 -34.94
C LEU A 372 -6.59 -15.89 -33.93
N VAL A 373 -6.77 -17.20 -34.04
CA VAL A 373 -7.63 -17.97 -33.13
C VAL A 373 -6.75 -18.72 -32.13
N LEU A 374 -6.84 -18.37 -30.86
CA LEU A 374 -6.10 -19.03 -29.79
C LEU A 374 -6.93 -20.14 -29.16
N ALA A 375 -6.31 -21.31 -28.98
CA ALA A 375 -6.91 -22.41 -28.24
C ALA A 375 -7.17 -22.01 -26.78
N GLY A 376 -8.22 -22.60 -26.21
CA GLY A 376 -8.50 -22.52 -24.78
C GLY A 376 -7.37 -23.13 -23.96
N LYS A 377 -7.10 -22.55 -22.78
CA LYS A 377 -6.19 -23.14 -21.80
C LYS A 377 -6.79 -24.42 -21.25
N ASP A 378 -6.21 -25.55 -21.61
CA ASP A 378 -6.51 -26.84 -21.02
C ASP A 378 -5.45 -27.17 -19.95
N ALA A 379 -5.87 -27.22 -18.68
CA ALA A 379 -5.00 -27.54 -17.56
C ALA A 379 -4.57 -29.02 -17.54
N ALA A 380 -5.32 -29.91 -18.21
CA ALA A 380 -5.00 -31.34 -18.31
C ALA A 380 -3.99 -31.61 -19.45
N ALA A 381 -4.05 -30.85 -20.54
CA ALA A 381 -3.16 -31.01 -21.69
C ALA A 381 -1.68 -30.69 -21.40
N GLU A 382 -1.36 -29.98 -20.32
CA GLU A 382 0.04 -29.78 -19.90
C GLU A 382 0.72 -31.07 -19.41
N TYR A 383 -0.06 -32.11 -19.06
CA TYR A 383 0.41 -33.41 -18.58
C TYR A 383 0.26 -34.54 -19.62
N ASP A 384 -0.36 -34.26 -20.75
CA ASP A 384 -0.64 -35.24 -21.79
C ASP A 384 0.17 -34.91 -23.06
N GLU A 385 1.38 -35.47 -23.17
CA GLU A 385 2.25 -35.30 -24.35
C GLU A 385 1.64 -35.92 -25.63
N LEU A 386 0.52 -36.64 -25.51
CA LEU A 386 -0.20 -37.32 -26.59
C LEU A 386 -1.50 -36.61 -27.01
N ALA A 387 -1.84 -35.46 -26.41
CA ALA A 387 -3.02 -34.70 -26.79
C ALA A 387 -2.94 -34.28 -28.27
N GLU A 388 -3.93 -34.69 -29.07
CA GLU A 388 -3.99 -34.35 -30.49
C GLU A 388 -3.95 -32.82 -30.68
N PRO A 389 -3.12 -32.30 -31.61
CA PRO A 389 -3.15 -30.89 -31.94
C PRO A 389 -4.56 -30.56 -32.43
N GLN A 390 -5.27 -29.71 -31.68
CA GLN A 390 -6.56 -29.20 -32.10
C GLN A 390 -6.44 -28.69 -33.54
N GLY A 391 -7.27 -29.21 -34.44
CA GLY A 391 -7.21 -28.93 -35.88
C GLY A 391 -7.61 -27.50 -36.19
N PHE A 392 -6.70 -26.55 -36.00
CA PHE A 392 -6.82 -25.19 -36.49
C PHE A 392 -6.23 -25.10 -37.89
N GLN A 393 -6.97 -24.49 -38.82
CA GLN A 393 -6.44 -24.12 -40.14
C GLN A 393 -5.60 -22.85 -39.98
N ASP A 394 -4.39 -23.02 -39.45
CA ASP A 394 -3.43 -21.93 -39.31
C ASP A 394 -2.78 -21.62 -40.66
N ASP A 395 -2.64 -20.33 -40.96
CA ASP A 395 -1.96 -19.87 -42.16
C ASP A 395 -0.43 -19.92 -41.94
N PRO A 396 0.32 -20.77 -42.67
CA PRO A 396 1.75 -20.97 -42.44
C PRO A 396 2.58 -19.70 -42.65
N ASP A 397 2.07 -18.73 -43.42
CA ASP A 397 2.74 -17.45 -43.64
C ASP A 397 2.66 -16.51 -42.44
N VAL A 398 1.70 -16.74 -41.53
CA VAL A 398 1.44 -15.89 -40.35
C VAL A 398 1.80 -16.61 -39.06
N VAL A 399 1.40 -17.87 -38.91
CA VAL A 399 1.61 -18.69 -37.72
C VAL A 399 2.75 -19.67 -37.95
N THR A 400 3.81 -19.52 -37.17
CA THR A 400 5.04 -20.33 -37.25
C THR A 400 4.93 -21.66 -36.54
N PHE A 401 4.34 -21.63 -35.35
CA PHE A 401 4.09 -22.82 -34.54
C PHE A 401 2.90 -22.58 -33.63
N ARG A 402 2.16 -23.64 -33.35
CA ARG A 402 1.14 -23.71 -32.30
C ARG A 402 1.58 -24.74 -31.28
N LYS A 403 1.53 -24.39 -30.01
CA LYS A 403 1.77 -25.31 -28.90
C LYS A 403 0.72 -25.06 -27.82
N SER A 404 -0.22 -26.00 -27.69
CA SER A 404 -1.33 -25.90 -26.74
C SER A 404 -2.12 -24.58 -26.93
N ASN A 405 -2.19 -23.74 -25.89
CA ASN A 405 -2.85 -22.43 -25.88
C ASN A 405 -1.95 -21.25 -26.33
N LYS A 406 -0.82 -21.55 -26.98
CA LYS A 406 0.17 -20.57 -27.43
C LYS A 406 0.41 -20.67 -28.92
N ILE A 407 0.48 -19.52 -29.59
CA ILE A 407 0.88 -19.40 -30.99
C ILE A 407 2.14 -18.54 -31.09
N GLY A 408 3.02 -18.87 -32.03
CA GLY A 408 4.13 -18.04 -32.47
C GLY A 408 3.81 -17.40 -33.81
N PHE A 409 3.98 -16.09 -33.96
CA PHE A 409 3.74 -15.38 -35.21
C PHE A 409 4.82 -14.33 -35.46
N PHE A 410 5.05 -14.01 -36.73
CA PHE A 410 6.03 -12.99 -37.10
C PHE A 410 5.39 -11.61 -37.24
N ILE A 411 6.10 -10.60 -36.77
CA ILE A 411 5.83 -9.21 -37.07
C ILE A 411 7.02 -8.64 -37.84
N LYS A 412 6.75 -7.84 -38.87
CA LYS A 412 7.78 -7.13 -39.63
C LYS A 412 7.97 -5.74 -39.02
N VAL A 413 9.22 -5.41 -38.70
CA VAL A 413 9.61 -4.15 -38.07
C VAL A 413 10.64 -3.45 -38.94
N ILE A 414 10.44 -2.15 -39.16
CA ILE A 414 11.32 -1.28 -39.94
C ILE A 414 11.76 -0.11 -39.05
N PRO A 415 12.98 -0.15 -38.48
CA PRO A 415 13.51 0.95 -37.69
C PRO A 415 13.71 2.20 -38.52
N GLN A 416 13.18 3.34 -38.06
CA GLN A 416 13.26 4.62 -38.79
C GLN A 416 14.40 5.52 -38.29
N ARG A 417 14.81 5.37 -37.03
CA ARG A 417 15.89 6.18 -36.43
C ARG A 417 17.26 5.52 -36.63
N GLU A 418 18.28 6.35 -36.87
CA GLU A 418 19.66 5.90 -37.14
C GLU A 418 20.38 5.43 -35.86
N GLU A 419 20.05 6.02 -34.71
CA GLU A 419 20.64 5.68 -33.41
C GLU A 419 19.55 5.52 -32.33
N GLY A 420 19.77 4.57 -31.42
CA GLY A 420 18.94 4.36 -30.24
C GLY A 420 18.27 2.97 -30.16
N ASP A 421 17.46 2.81 -29.12
CA ASP A 421 16.66 1.61 -28.90
C ASP A 421 15.42 1.59 -29.80
N VAL A 422 15.17 0.43 -30.39
CA VAL A 422 14.01 0.19 -31.24
C VAL A 422 12.81 -0.18 -30.38
N THR A 423 11.76 0.62 -30.51
CA THR A 423 10.51 0.55 -29.78
C THR A 423 9.36 0.57 -30.77
N VAL A 424 8.38 -0.28 -30.51
CA VAL A 424 7.28 -0.60 -31.42
C VAL A 424 5.97 -0.55 -30.65
N ALA A 425 4.94 0.06 -31.23
CA ALA A 425 3.59 0.04 -30.71
C ALA A 425 2.61 -0.63 -31.69
N PHE A 426 1.66 -1.40 -31.16
CA PHE A 426 0.51 -1.90 -31.92
C PHE A 426 -0.71 -2.10 -31.01
N LYS A 427 -1.90 -2.17 -31.62
CA LYS A 427 -3.17 -2.39 -30.92
C LYS A 427 -3.55 -3.88 -31.01
N LEU A 428 -3.64 -4.54 -29.86
CA LEU A 428 -4.11 -5.91 -29.69
C LEU A 428 -5.60 -5.89 -29.34
N ARG A 429 -6.46 -6.35 -30.25
CA ARG A 429 -7.90 -6.49 -30.01
C ARG A 429 -8.22 -7.96 -29.78
N HIS A 430 -8.94 -8.27 -28.71
CA HIS A 430 -9.37 -9.63 -28.42
C HIS A 430 -10.82 -9.66 -27.95
N ASP A 431 -11.48 -10.80 -28.12
CA ASP A 431 -12.79 -11.03 -27.55
C ASP A 431 -12.69 -11.40 -26.06
N PHE A 432 -13.56 -10.81 -25.26
CA PHE A 432 -13.65 -11.07 -23.83
C PHE A 432 -15.08 -11.43 -23.46
N ARG A 433 -15.26 -12.61 -22.88
CA ARG A 433 -16.55 -13.08 -22.38
C ARG A 433 -16.64 -12.84 -20.89
N ASN A 434 -17.57 -11.98 -20.48
CA ASN A 434 -17.74 -11.66 -19.07
C ASN A 434 -18.62 -12.69 -18.36
N LEU A 435 -18.00 -13.61 -17.65
CA LEU A 435 -18.69 -14.61 -16.82
C LEU A 435 -19.29 -14.04 -15.52
N ALA A 436 -19.16 -12.73 -15.26
CA ALA A 436 -19.59 -12.10 -14.00
C ALA A 436 -21.06 -11.64 -13.99
N ALA A 437 -21.81 -11.78 -15.09
CA ALA A 437 -23.25 -11.62 -15.03
C ALA A 437 -23.82 -12.74 -14.14
N PRO A 438 -24.65 -12.44 -13.12
CA PRO A 438 -25.28 -13.50 -12.36
C PRO A 438 -26.14 -14.31 -13.33
N ILE A 439 -25.78 -15.58 -13.52
CA ILE A 439 -26.67 -16.56 -14.14
C ILE A 439 -27.88 -16.60 -13.21
N ARG A 440 -28.95 -15.87 -13.56
CA ARG A 440 -30.24 -16.07 -12.91
C ARG A 440 -30.62 -17.50 -13.22
N ASN A 441 -30.86 -18.31 -12.19
CA ASN A 441 -31.51 -19.61 -12.32
C ASN A 441 -32.93 -19.39 -12.84
N THR A 442 -33.03 -19.12 -14.13
CA THR A 442 -34.23 -19.27 -14.93
C THR A 442 -33.82 -20.30 -15.96
N GLU A 443 -34.32 -21.52 -15.74
CA GLU A 443 -34.47 -22.50 -16.80
C GLU A 443 -35.07 -21.78 -18.02
N GLU A 444 -34.49 -22.05 -19.19
CA GLU A 444 -34.82 -21.48 -20.50
C GLU A 444 -34.03 -20.23 -20.93
N VAL A 445 -33.27 -20.44 -22.02
CA VAL A 445 -32.36 -19.56 -22.75
C VAL A 445 -30.94 -19.46 -22.17
N GLU A 446 -30.01 -20.20 -22.79
CA GLU A 446 -28.58 -19.89 -22.82
C GLU A 446 -28.40 -18.43 -23.27
N ALA A 447 -28.47 -17.49 -22.34
CA ALA A 447 -28.08 -16.12 -22.59
C ALA A 447 -26.56 -16.12 -22.77
N THR A 448 -26.11 -16.39 -24.01
CA THR A 448 -24.73 -16.25 -24.44
C THR A 448 -24.25 -14.89 -23.96
N SER A 449 -23.37 -14.86 -22.96
CA SER A 449 -22.69 -13.63 -22.56
C SER A 449 -22.05 -13.04 -23.83
N GLU A 450 -22.58 -11.91 -24.30
CA GLU A 450 -22.11 -11.27 -25.53
C GLU A 450 -20.60 -11.03 -25.44
N ALA A 451 -19.87 -11.41 -26.50
CA ALA A 451 -18.44 -11.22 -26.55
C ALA A 451 -18.12 -9.73 -26.70
N ILE A 452 -17.42 -9.16 -25.73
CA ILE A 452 -17.00 -7.76 -25.73
C ILE A 452 -15.62 -7.69 -26.38
N TRP A 453 -15.47 -6.85 -27.40
CA TRP A 453 -14.16 -6.62 -28.01
C TRP A 453 -13.36 -5.60 -27.20
N LEU A 454 -12.23 -6.03 -26.64
CA LEU A 454 -11.32 -5.20 -25.87
C LEU A 454 -10.04 -4.92 -26.67
N THR A 455 -9.69 -3.64 -26.78
CA THR A 455 -8.48 -3.19 -27.48
C THR A 455 -7.45 -2.70 -26.47
N HIS A 456 -6.25 -3.25 -26.54
CA HIS A 456 -5.10 -2.91 -25.72
C HIS A 456 -3.98 -2.36 -26.58
N HIS A 457 -3.38 -1.24 -26.18
CA HIS A 457 -2.20 -0.72 -26.84
C HIS A 457 -0.97 -1.35 -26.17
N VAL A 458 -0.20 -2.10 -26.96
CA VAL A 458 0.97 -2.86 -26.53
C VAL A 458 2.22 -2.20 -27.10
N GLU A 459 3.22 -1.99 -26.25
CA GLU A 459 4.52 -1.44 -26.60
C GLU A 459 5.60 -2.48 -26.35
N LEU A 460 6.42 -2.70 -27.37
CA LEU A 460 7.53 -3.65 -27.37
C LEU A 460 8.84 -2.87 -27.42
N SER A 461 9.75 -3.17 -26.50
CA SER A 461 11.14 -2.71 -26.53
C SER A 461 12.03 -3.83 -27.07
N LEU A 462 12.48 -3.68 -28.31
CA LEU A 462 13.29 -4.68 -29.02
C LEU A 462 14.79 -4.54 -28.72
N GLY A 463 15.20 -3.41 -28.12
CA GLY A 463 16.60 -3.13 -27.76
C GLY A 463 17.35 -2.35 -28.84
N PRO A 464 18.68 -2.23 -28.74
CA PRO A 464 19.45 -1.34 -29.59
C PRO A 464 19.57 -1.85 -31.03
N LEU A 465 19.78 -0.91 -31.96
CA LEU A 465 20.16 -1.22 -33.33
C LEU A 465 21.51 -1.93 -33.36
N ALA A 466 21.62 -2.93 -34.23
CA ALA A 466 22.89 -3.57 -34.52
C ALA A 466 23.74 -2.63 -35.38
N THR A 467 24.93 -2.29 -34.85
CA THR A 467 25.98 -1.54 -35.56
C THR A 467 26.42 -2.23 -36.85
#